data_AF-A0A7R9M1Z6-F1
#
_entry.id   AF-A0A7R9M1Z6-F1
#
_cell.length_a   1.000
_cell.length_b   1.000
_cell.length_c   1.000
_cell.angle_alpha   90.00
_cell.angle_beta   90.00
_cell.angle_gamma   90.00
#
_symmetry.space_group_name_H-M   'P 1'
#
loop_
_entity.id
_entity.type
_entity.pdbx_description
1 polymer ?
#
loop_
_entity_poly.entity_id
_entity_poly.type
_entity_poly.pdbx_seq_one_letter_code
_entity_poly.pdbx_strand_id
1 'polypeptide(L)'
;MATLLSKFRIDYSDVIVIPDIVKAPQESTKRQFKEMISKWRVKDNESNNCETIGNKSDSEVNEQLVITESELVALKDKNNRQMRLRDLLNSYSKESSLIDTSDAEEGDVFCATIYGMA
;
A
#
# COMPACT_ATOMS: atom_id res chain seq x y z
N MET A 1 20.36 0.52 18.47
CA MET A 1 18.99 0.11 18.84
C MET A 1 18.89 -0.44 20.26
N ALA A 2 19.65 -1.48 20.64
CA ALA A 2 19.61 -2.05 21.99
C ALA A 2 19.77 -1.01 23.14
N THR A 3 20.75 -0.12 23.03
CA THR A 3 20.99 0.98 24.00
C THR A 3 19.91 2.05 24.04
N LEU A 4 19.05 2.15 23.02
CA LEU A 4 17.95 3.10 22.98
C LEU A 4 16.71 2.49 23.65
N LEU A 5 16.42 1.22 23.37
CA LEU A 5 15.33 0.47 24.01
C LEU A 5 15.51 0.38 25.53
N SER A 6 16.75 0.17 26.00
CA SER A 6 17.05 0.17 27.43
C SER A 6 16.77 1.52 28.11
N LYS A 7 16.93 2.65 27.41
CA LYS A 7 16.55 3.98 27.94
C LYS A 7 15.04 4.15 28.05
N PHE A 8 14.28 3.55 27.14
CA PHE A 8 12.82 3.50 27.22
C PHE A 8 12.31 2.46 28.24
N ARG A 9 13.20 1.69 28.87
CA ARG A 9 12.88 0.59 29.80
C ARG A 9 11.93 -0.44 29.19
N ILE A 10 12.11 -0.71 27.90
CA ILE A 10 11.39 -1.74 27.18
C ILE A 10 12.28 -2.97 27.13
N ASP A 11 11.89 -4.00 27.87
CA ASP A 11 12.52 -5.32 27.79
C ASP A 11 12.09 -6.01 26.49
N TYR A 12 13.05 -6.61 25.79
CA TYR A 12 12.83 -7.29 24.52
C TYR A 12 13.51 -8.65 24.52
N SER A 13 12.91 -9.63 23.84
CA SER A 13 13.49 -10.97 23.72
C SER A 13 14.60 -10.98 22.67
N ASP A 14 14.31 -10.51 21.45
CA ASP A 14 15.24 -10.52 20.32
C ASP A 14 15.09 -9.27 19.45
N VAL A 15 16.18 -8.89 18.79
CA VAL A 15 16.19 -7.80 17.78
C VAL A 15 16.74 -8.35 16.47
N ILE A 16 15.91 -8.33 15.43
CA ILE A 16 16.27 -8.78 14.08
C ILE A 16 16.33 -7.56 13.16
N VAL A 17 17.44 -7.40 12.43
CA VAL A 17 17.62 -6.33 11.44
C VAL A 17 17.41 -6.91 10.05
N ILE A 18 16.44 -6.39 9.30
CA ILE A 18 16.12 -6.83 7.94
C ILE A 18 16.60 -5.74 6.95
N PRO A 19 17.68 -5.97 6.19
CA PRO A 19 18.16 -5.01 5.19
C PRO A 19 17.34 -5.02 3.89
N ASP A 20 16.58 -6.08 3.63
CA ASP A 20 15.94 -6.38 2.34
C ASP A 20 14.60 -5.67 2.08
N ILE A 21 14.35 -4.52 2.71
CA ILE A 21 13.09 -3.80 2.57
C ILE A 21 12.91 -3.12 1.20
N VAL A 22 14.02 -2.81 0.53
CA VAL A 22 14.02 -2.18 -0.82
C VAL A 22 14.00 -3.25 -1.93
N LYS A 23 14.08 -4.53 -1.58
CA LYS A 23 14.06 -5.62 -2.56
C LYS A 23 12.69 -5.70 -3.22
N ALA A 24 12.67 -6.09 -4.49
CA ALA A 24 11.44 -6.31 -5.23
C ALA A 24 10.50 -7.30 -4.49
N PRO A 25 9.19 -7.00 -4.42
CA PRO A 25 8.22 -7.88 -3.77
C PRO A 25 7.99 -9.16 -4.58
N GLN A 26 7.39 -10.17 -3.93
CA GLN A 26 7.03 -11.44 -4.57
C GLN A 26 6.12 -11.22 -5.77
N GLU A 27 6.26 -12.06 -6.81
CA GLU A 27 5.43 -11.95 -8.01
C GLU A 27 3.95 -12.19 -7.72
N SER A 28 3.62 -13.07 -6.78
CA SER A 28 2.25 -13.32 -6.34
C SER A 28 1.60 -12.06 -5.78
N THR A 29 2.30 -11.36 -4.88
CA THR A 29 1.84 -10.11 -4.26
C THR A 29 1.68 -9.01 -5.30
N LYS A 30 2.60 -8.91 -6.27
CA LYS A 30 2.46 -7.98 -7.42
C LYS A 30 1.24 -8.27 -8.27
N ARG A 31 0.92 -9.55 -8.51
CA ARG A 31 -0.27 -9.95 -9.27
C ARG A 31 -1.55 -9.60 -8.52
N GLN A 32 -1.62 -9.91 -7.23
CA GLN A 32 -2.76 -9.55 -6.37
C GLN A 32 -2.99 -8.04 -6.33
N PHE A 33 -1.92 -7.25 -6.20
CA PHE A 33 -2.00 -5.80 -6.24
C PHE A 33 -2.54 -5.30 -7.60
N LYS A 34 -2.02 -5.82 -8.72
CA LYS A 34 -2.49 -5.47 -10.07
C LYS A 34 -3.97 -5.82 -10.29
N GLU A 35 -4.41 -6.96 -9.79
CA GLU A 35 -5.81 -7.39 -9.84
C GLU A 35 -6.71 -6.46 -9.01
N MET A 36 -6.25 -6.08 -7.81
CA MET A 36 -6.94 -5.13 -6.94
C MET A 36 -7.12 -3.78 -7.66
N ILE A 37 -6.03 -3.16 -8.15
CA ILE A 37 -6.09 -1.84 -8.79
C ILE A 37 -6.78 -1.83 -10.17
N SER A 38 -7.02 -2.99 -10.78
CA SER A 38 -7.56 -3.09 -12.14
C SER A 38 -8.93 -2.45 -12.30
N LYS A 39 -9.71 -2.38 -11.21
CA LYS A 39 -11.07 -1.82 -11.19
C LYS A 39 -11.10 -0.29 -11.24
N TRP A 40 -9.99 0.35 -10.89
CA TRP A 40 -9.88 1.81 -10.76
C TRP A 40 -8.94 2.45 -11.80
N ARG A 41 -8.44 1.67 -12.75
CA ARG A 41 -7.52 2.15 -13.80
C ARG A 41 -8.31 2.60 -15.04
N VAL A 42 -8.01 3.80 -15.55
CA VAL A 42 -8.49 4.19 -16.90
C VAL A 42 -7.78 3.33 -17.93
N LYS A 43 -8.54 2.62 -18.76
CA LYS A 43 -7.99 2.13 -20.04
C LYS A 43 -8.07 3.28 -21.03
N ASP A 44 -6.94 3.69 -21.58
CA ASP A 44 -6.82 4.76 -22.61
C ASP A 44 -7.61 4.51 -23.92
N ASN A 45 -8.47 3.48 -24.00
CA ASN A 45 -9.16 3.08 -25.23
C ASN A 45 -10.69 3.05 -25.16
N GLU A 46 -11.33 3.51 -24.08
CA GLU A 46 -12.80 3.61 -24.02
C GLU A 46 -13.24 5.01 -23.64
N SER A 47 -13.08 5.92 -24.61
CA SER A 47 -14.12 6.92 -24.84
C SER A 47 -15.44 6.16 -25.02
N ASN A 48 -16.44 6.42 -24.16
CA ASN A 48 -17.85 6.00 -24.27
C ASN A 48 -18.29 4.65 -23.67
N ASN A 49 -18.08 4.42 -22.37
CA ASN A 49 -19.12 3.78 -21.54
C ASN A 49 -18.88 4.05 -20.05
N CYS A 50 -19.51 5.11 -19.55
CA CYS A 50 -20.04 5.04 -18.20
C CYS A 50 -21.17 4.00 -18.22
N GLU A 51 -21.36 3.29 -17.10
CA GLU A 51 -22.33 2.21 -16.82
C GLU A 51 -21.60 0.87 -16.58
N THR A 52 -21.68 0.20 -15.43
CA THR A 52 -22.59 0.28 -14.28
C THR A 52 -21.99 -0.62 -13.22
N ILE A 53 -21.86 -0.18 -11.95
CA ILE A 53 -22.47 -0.84 -10.78
C ILE A 53 -22.70 0.23 -9.71
N GLY A 54 -23.97 0.63 -9.55
CA GLY A 54 -24.53 0.81 -8.20
C GLY A 54 -24.72 2.23 -7.68
N ASN A 55 -25.59 3.00 -8.32
CA ASN A 55 -26.64 3.81 -7.68
C ASN A 55 -26.28 4.90 -6.64
N LYS A 56 -26.54 6.13 -7.10
CA LYS A 56 -27.19 7.27 -6.43
C LYS A 56 -26.29 8.30 -5.72
N SER A 57 -26.43 9.53 -6.24
CA SER A 57 -26.07 10.85 -5.69
C SER A 57 -24.61 11.06 -5.29
N ASP A 58 -23.85 11.75 -6.17
CA ASP A 58 -23.14 13.01 -5.86
C ASP A 58 -22.11 13.30 -6.96
N SER A 59 -22.48 14.18 -7.89
CA SER A 59 -21.87 14.41 -9.19
C SER A 59 -20.50 15.13 -9.20
N GLU A 60 -19.68 15.04 -8.15
CA GLU A 60 -18.33 15.66 -8.14
C GLU A 60 -17.22 14.72 -7.62
N VAL A 61 -17.56 13.52 -7.12
CA VAL A 61 -16.60 12.63 -6.42
C VAL A 61 -15.99 11.55 -7.32
N ASN A 62 -16.56 11.31 -8.51
CA ASN A 62 -16.17 10.17 -9.35
C ASN A 62 -14.88 10.40 -10.16
N GLU A 63 -14.46 11.64 -10.39
CA GLU A 63 -13.15 11.93 -11.01
C GLU A 63 -11.99 11.60 -10.05
N GLN A 64 -12.24 11.58 -8.74
CA GLN A 64 -11.24 11.34 -7.71
C GLN A 64 -10.91 9.85 -7.49
N LEU A 65 -11.68 8.92 -8.08
CA LEU A 65 -11.57 7.47 -7.85
C LEU A 65 -10.75 6.74 -8.93
N VAL A 66 -10.10 7.51 -9.79
CA VAL A 66 -9.48 7.05 -11.01
C VAL A 66 -7.97 7.13 -10.87
N ILE A 67 -7.27 5.99 -11.02
CA ILE A 67 -5.81 5.90 -10.98
C ILE A 67 -5.26 6.15 -12.38
N THR A 68 -4.51 7.23 -12.54
CA THR A 68 -3.83 7.56 -13.81
C THR A 68 -2.48 6.84 -13.89
N GLU A 69 -2.01 6.51 -15.10
CA GLU A 69 -0.71 5.85 -15.29
C GLU A 69 0.46 6.66 -14.71
N SER A 70 0.39 8.00 -14.83
CA SER A 70 1.37 8.93 -14.27
C SER A 70 1.50 8.78 -12.75
N GLU A 71 0.38 8.60 -12.04
CA GLU A 71 0.37 8.41 -10.59
C GLU A 71 0.92 7.04 -10.19
N LEU A 72 0.58 6.00 -10.95
CA LEU A 72 1.10 4.65 -10.71
C LEU A 72 2.61 4.57 -10.88
N VAL A 73 3.16 5.33 -11.83
CA VAL A 73 4.61 5.46 -12.02
C VAL A 73 5.25 6.25 -10.88
N ALA A 74 4.65 7.37 -10.47
CA ALA A 74 5.15 8.20 -9.37
C ALA A 74 5.16 7.44 -8.03
N LEU A 75 4.13 6.63 -7.77
CA LEU A 75 3.97 5.85 -6.54
C LEU A 75 4.58 4.45 -6.63
N LYS A 76 5.23 4.09 -7.73
CA LYS A 76 5.76 2.74 -7.96
C LYS A 76 6.67 2.26 -6.83
N ASP A 77 7.56 3.12 -6.35
CA ASP A 77 8.52 2.76 -5.30
C ASP A 77 7.84 2.63 -3.93
N LYS A 78 6.90 3.53 -3.60
CA LYS A 78 6.06 3.43 -2.40
C LYS A 78 5.24 2.13 -2.40
N ASN A 79 4.54 1.85 -3.50
CA ASN A 79 3.76 0.62 -3.66
C ASN A 79 4.62 -0.64 -3.57
N ASN A 80 5.81 -0.64 -4.19
CA ASN A 80 6.74 -1.76 -4.10
C ASN A 80 7.24 -2.00 -2.67
N ARG A 81 7.55 -0.94 -1.93
CA ARG A 81 7.95 -1.01 -0.53
C ARG A 81 6.83 -1.59 0.34
N GLN A 82 5.58 -1.14 0.13
CA GLN A 82 4.43 -1.64 0.88
C GLN A 82 4.12 -3.11 0.58
N MET A 83 4.18 -3.53 -0.68
CA MET A 83 4.07 -4.94 -1.04
C MET A 83 5.18 -5.79 -0.41
N ARG A 84 6.42 -5.29 -0.38
CA ARG A 84 7.54 -6.00 0.23
C ARG A 84 7.40 -6.10 1.75
N LEU A 85 6.93 -5.04 2.39
CA LEU A 85 6.63 -5.01 3.82
C LEU A 85 5.56 -6.05 4.19
N ARG A 86 4.47 -6.12 3.40
CA ARG A 86 3.44 -7.15 3.57
C ARG A 86 4.01 -8.57 3.53
N ASP A 87 4.90 -8.85 2.57
CA ASP A 87 5.55 -10.17 2.47
C ASP A 87 6.37 -10.49 3.71
N LEU A 88 7.09 -9.51 4.26
CA LEU A 88 7.88 -9.65 5.48
C LEU A 88 7.00 -9.87 6.71
N LEU A 89 5.93 -9.09 6.86
CA LEU A 89 5.00 -9.23 7.97
C LEU A 89 4.35 -10.62 7.96
N ASN A 90 3.99 -11.13 6.78
CA ASN A 90 3.41 -12.46 6.66
C ASN A 90 4.43 -13.59 6.94
N SER A 91 5.73 -13.35 6.76
CA SER A 91 6.77 -14.35 7.07
C SER A 91 7.21 -14.34 8.55
N TYR A 92 7.29 -13.16 9.17
CA TYR A 92 7.83 -12.99 10.53
C TYR A 92 6.77 -12.81 11.61
N SER A 93 5.59 -12.30 11.25
CA SER A 93 4.59 -11.81 12.21
C SER A 93 3.21 -12.42 11.99
N LYS A 94 3.13 -13.61 11.37
CA LYS A 94 1.84 -14.25 11.05
C LYS A 94 1.01 -14.63 12.29
N GLU A 95 1.69 -14.95 13.40
CA GLU A 95 1.06 -15.38 14.66
C GLU A 95 1.16 -14.31 15.76
N SER A 96 1.56 -13.08 15.43
CA SER A 96 1.68 -12.01 16.44
C SER A 96 0.30 -11.51 16.87
N SER A 97 0.14 -11.23 18.16
CA SER A 97 -1.10 -10.62 18.69
C SER A 97 -1.25 -9.14 18.29
N LEU A 98 -0.16 -8.42 18.09
CA LEU A 98 -0.15 -7.01 17.71
C LEU A 98 1.14 -6.70 16.96
N ILE A 99 1.04 -5.84 15.94
CA ILE A 99 2.16 -5.35 15.15
C ILE A 99 2.16 -3.83 15.26
N ASP A 100 3.28 -3.25 15.65
CA ASP A 100 3.49 -1.80 15.65
C ASP A 100 4.43 -1.45 14.49
N THR A 101 3.90 -0.75 13.48
CA THR A 101 4.64 -0.31 12.29
C THR A 101 4.70 1.21 12.24
N SER A 102 5.91 1.74 12.10
CA SER A 102 6.11 3.16 11.84
C SER A 102 6.06 3.44 10.35
N ASP A 103 4.86 3.68 9.84
CA ASP A 103 4.67 4.26 8.51
C ASP A 103 4.56 5.78 8.66
N ALA A 104 5.60 6.49 8.20
CA ALA A 104 5.56 7.94 8.06
C ALA A 104 4.88 8.27 6.73
N GLU A 105 3.67 8.82 6.80
CA GLU A 105 3.02 9.42 5.64
C GLU A 105 3.72 10.75 5.35
N GLU A 106 4.63 10.75 4.37
CA GLU A 106 5.11 11.99 3.76
C GLU A 106 3.95 12.58 2.97
N GLY A 107 3.48 13.76 3.42
CA GLY A 107 2.27 14.46 3.00
C GLY A 107 2.28 14.93 1.55
N ASP A 108 2.16 13.98 0.64
CA ASP A 108 1.94 14.20 -0.77
C ASP A 108 0.44 14.07 -1.08
N VAL A 109 -0.05 14.97 -1.94
CA VAL A 109 -1.41 14.99 -2.46
C VAL A 109 -1.62 13.76 -3.35
N PHE A 110 -2.07 12.65 -2.78
CA PHE A 110 -2.32 11.41 -3.52
C PHE A 110 -3.78 11.02 -3.48
N CYS A 111 -4.21 10.39 -4.58
CA CYS A 111 -5.55 9.85 -4.76
C CYS A 111 -5.94 8.98 -3.54
N ALA A 112 -7.00 9.41 -2.84
CA ALA A 112 -7.51 8.77 -1.63
C ALA A 112 -7.92 7.30 -1.86
N THR A 113 -8.06 6.85 -3.10
CA THR A 113 -8.45 5.48 -3.44
C THR A 113 -7.36 4.45 -3.16
N ILE A 114 -6.07 4.82 -3.25
CA ILE A 114 -4.97 3.88 -2.97
C ILE A 114 -4.76 3.71 -1.45
N TYR A 115 -5.01 4.76 -0.67
CA TYR A 115 -4.79 4.77 0.78
C TYR A 115 -6.07 4.55 1.61
N GLY A 116 -7.26 4.81 1.06
CA GLY A 116 -8.54 4.72 1.76
C GLY A 116 -9.23 3.35 1.72
N MET A 117 -8.52 2.31 1.30
CA MET A 117 -9.05 0.93 1.20
C MET A 117 -8.29 -0.06 2.10
N ALA A 118 -7.88 0.40 3.28
CA ALA A 118 -7.41 -0.44 4.39
C ALA A 118 -8.46 -0.52 5.49
#